data_AF-A0A1Q7JFE2-F1
#
_entry.id   AF-A0A1Q7JFE2-F1
#
_cell.length_a   1.000
_cell.length_b   1.000
_cell.length_c   1.000
_cell.angle_alpha   90.00
_cell.angle_beta   90.00
_cell.angle_gamma   90.00
#
_symmetry.space_group_name_H-M   'P 1'
#
loop_
_entity.id
_entity.type
_entity.pdbx_description
1 polymer ?
#
loop_
_entity_poly.entity_id
_entity_poly.type
_entity_poly.pdbx_seq_one_letter_code
_entity_poly.pdbx_strand_id
1 'polypeptide(L)'
;MRLLLALVLAYVPSATSLLKHTAGRAQALGRAREVTLSGVLFVSGEPQRNAQLVLRFPLQCRLDGEGGLSLSVKGTVENPGAVGEGTAGPALRLLQLSCPFLAHRGIPAAEAPQALRTAALAAGAEVDAAAGLSRFGDRVTYVLGAAGRDLSTPQLWLYKDNAAPARLIAQGGADLRLLQYGSPAAAEWFPRVIELWASGQLAARFEVLEAKGVRAATQEEEDDSHE
;
A
#
# COMPACT_ATOMS: atom_id res chain seq x y z
N MET A 1 -29.16 -1.42 25.88
CA MET A 1 -28.14 -0.47 25.36
C MET A 1 -26.72 -1.03 25.29
N ARG A 2 -26.19 -1.72 26.33
CA ARG A 2 -24.83 -2.32 26.30
C ARG A 2 -24.64 -3.41 25.22
N LEU A 3 -25.66 -4.22 24.94
CA LEU A 3 -25.58 -5.27 23.90
C LEU A 3 -25.51 -4.70 22.48
N LEU A 4 -26.27 -3.63 22.21
CA LEU A 4 -26.23 -2.91 20.94
C LEU A 4 -24.88 -2.21 20.73
N LEU A 5 -24.31 -1.59 21.78
CA LEU A 5 -22.94 -1.06 21.71
C LEU A 5 -21.90 -2.16 21.47
N ALA A 6 -22.03 -3.32 22.13
CA ALA A 6 -21.12 -4.44 21.94
C ALA A 6 -21.21 -5.05 20.51
N LEU A 7 -22.42 -5.13 19.95
CA LEU A 7 -22.66 -5.58 18.58
C LEU A 7 -22.11 -4.60 17.53
N VAL A 8 -22.22 -3.28 17.78
CA VAL A 8 -21.62 -2.25 16.93
C VAL A 8 -20.09 -2.30 16.99
N LEU A 9 -19.50 -2.61 18.16
CA LEU A 9 -18.06 -2.77 18.34
C LEU A 9 -17.49 -4.04 17.69
N ALA A 10 -18.32 -5.07 17.54
CA ALA A 10 -17.99 -6.36 16.91
C ALA A 10 -18.29 -6.43 15.41
N TYR A 11 -18.89 -5.38 14.83
CA TYR A 11 -19.20 -5.34 13.41
C TYR A 11 -17.91 -5.34 12.58
N VAL A 12 -17.77 -6.34 11.71
CA VAL A 12 -16.75 -6.39 10.67
C VAL A 12 -17.45 -6.07 9.35
N PRO A 13 -17.10 -4.96 8.66
CA PRO A 13 -17.69 -4.64 7.37
C PRO A 13 -17.35 -5.71 6.32
N SER A 14 -18.16 -5.79 5.27
CA SER A 14 -17.87 -6.69 4.15
C SER A 14 -16.56 -6.29 3.45
N ALA A 15 -15.89 -7.27 2.81
CA ALA A 15 -14.69 -7.02 2.03
C ALA A 15 -14.89 -5.92 0.98
N THR A 16 -16.02 -5.94 0.25
CA THR A 16 -16.37 -4.91 -0.73
C THR A 16 -16.44 -3.52 -0.10
N SER A 17 -17.05 -3.40 1.09
CA SER A 17 -17.11 -2.12 1.81
C SER A 17 -15.72 -1.65 2.22
N LEU A 18 -14.89 -2.55 2.76
CA LEU A 18 -13.52 -2.25 3.17
C LEU A 18 -12.66 -1.78 1.99
N LEU A 19 -12.70 -2.50 0.87
CA LEU A 19 -11.99 -2.12 -0.35
C LEU A 19 -12.50 -0.79 -0.93
N LYS A 20 -13.81 -0.51 -0.81
CA LYS A 20 -14.37 0.80 -1.17
C LYS A 20 -13.82 1.92 -0.28
N HIS A 21 -13.67 1.69 1.02
CA HIS A 21 -13.05 2.68 1.92
C HIS A 21 -11.57 2.88 1.61
N THR A 22 -10.81 1.82 1.35
CA THR A 22 -9.40 1.91 0.92
C THR A 22 -9.26 2.66 -0.40
N ALA A 23 -10.11 2.39 -1.38
CA ALA A 23 -10.15 3.11 -2.65
C ALA A 23 -10.51 4.59 -2.46
N GLY A 24 -11.55 4.87 -1.66
CA GLY A 24 -12.00 6.22 -1.33
C GLY A 24 -10.93 7.05 -0.63
N ARG A 25 -10.14 6.42 0.25
CA ARG A 25 -8.95 7.03 0.85
C ARG A 25 -8.07 7.60 -0.26
N ALA A 26 -7.56 6.78 -1.20
CA ALA A 26 -6.64 7.24 -2.25
C ALA A 26 -7.12 8.49 -3.01
N GLN A 27 -8.43 8.63 -3.24
CA GLN A 27 -9.00 9.77 -3.97
C GLN A 27 -9.02 11.09 -3.18
N ALA A 28 -8.87 11.05 -1.86
CA ALA A 28 -8.74 12.25 -1.03
C ALA A 28 -7.33 12.89 -1.10
N LEU A 29 -6.35 12.20 -1.71
CA LEU A 29 -5.07 12.81 -2.03
C LEU A 29 -5.26 13.87 -3.14
N GLY A 30 -4.53 14.98 -3.06
CA GLY A 30 -4.53 16.02 -4.09
C GLY A 30 -4.27 15.49 -5.51
N ARG A 31 -4.53 16.32 -6.53
CA ARG A 31 -4.51 15.95 -7.96
C ARG A 31 -3.11 15.64 -8.55
N ALA A 32 -2.10 15.39 -7.71
CA ALA A 32 -0.72 15.18 -8.12
C ALA A 32 -0.52 13.92 -8.97
N ARG A 33 -0.26 14.07 -10.27
CA ARG A 33 -0.07 12.96 -11.22
C ARG A 33 1.12 12.05 -10.87
N GLU A 34 2.09 12.58 -10.15
CA GLU A 34 3.29 11.88 -9.73
C GLU A 34 3.66 12.30 -8.30
N VAL A 35 4.16 11.34 -7.51
CA VAL A 35 4.76 11.57 -6.20
C VAL A 35 6.11 10.87 -6.18
N THR A 36 7.14 11.54 -5.68
CA THR A 36 8.47 10.94 -5.47
C THR A 36 8.72 10.78 -3.99
N LEU A 37 9.00 9.55 -3.57
CA LEU A 37 9.45 9.22 -2.22
C LEU A 37 10.96 8.98 -2.27
N SER A 38 11.73 9.89 -1.68
CA SER A 38 13.19 9.75 -1.55
C SER A 38 13.50 9.07 -0.23
N GLY A 39 14.44 8.13 -0.24
CA GLY A 39 14.72 7.34 0.94
C GLY A 39 15.92 6.44 0.79
N VAL A 40 15.97 5.43 1.65
CA VAL A 40 17.05 4.46 1.68
C VAL A 40 16.51 3.06 1.45
N LEU A 41 17.16 2.34 0.53
CA LEU A 41 16.85 0.96 0.19
C LEU A 41 17.87 0.03 0.84
N PHE A 42 17.35 -0.93 1.57
CA PHE A 42 18.06 -2.11 2.04
C PHE A 42 17.58 -3.33 1.26
N VAL A 43 18.52 -4.18 0.84
CA VAL A 43 18.26 -5.50 0.27
C VAL A 43 19.21 -6.47 0.97
N SER A 44 18.69 -7.62 1.41
CA SER A 44 19.50 -8.61 2.13
C SER A 44 20.71 -9.06 1.29
N GLY A 45 21.91 -8.96 1.86
CA GLY A 45 23.16 -9.32 1.19
C GLY A 45 23.77 -8.21 0.34
N GLU A 46 23.16 -7.03 0.28
CA GLU A 46 23.65 -5.87 -0.46
C GLU A 46 23.91 -4.68 0.48
N PRO A 47 24.85 -3.77 0.14
CA PRO A 47 25.02 -2.53 0.87
C PRO A 47 23.75 -1.67 0.75
N GLN A 48 23.41 -1.02 1.86
CA GLN A 48 22.32 -0.05 1.89
C GLN A 48 22.66 1.15 1.00
N ARG A 49 21.67 1.64 0.24
CA ARG A 49 21.88 2.66 -0.80
C ARG A 49 20.76 3.68 -0.83
N ASN A 50 21.06 4.91 -1.25
CA ASN A 50 19.99 5.89 -1.48
C ASN A 50 19.16 5.48 -2.70
N ALA A 51 17.85 5.72 -2.62
CA ALA A 51 16.92 5.38 -3.67
C ALA A 51 15.70 6.32 -3.72
N GLN A 52 15.05 6.36 -4.87
CA GLN A 52 13.82 7.10 -5.13
C GLN A 52 12.75 6.15 -5.64
N LEU A 53 11.62 6.10 -4.92
CA LEU A 53 10.40 5.43 -5.35
C LEU A 53 9.46 6.47 -5.96
N VAL A 54 9.35 6.46 -7.28
CA VAL A 54 8.46 7.33 -8.06
C VAL A 54 7.13 6.62 -8.28
N LEU A 55 6.05 7.21 -7.78
CA LEU A 55 4.68 6.74 -7.95
C LEU A 55 3.99 7.59 -9.03
N ARG A 56 3.76 6.99 -10.19
CA ARG A 56 3.01 7.57 -11.31
C ARG A 56 1.60 6.98 -11.31
N PHE A 57 0.61 7.86 -11.19
CA PHE A 57 -0.76 7.42 -11.00
C PHE A 57 -1.54 7.36 -12.33
N PRO A 58 -2.36 6.31 -12.56
CA PRO A 58 -2.51 5.11 -11.74
C PRO A 58 -1.48 3.99 -12.08
N LEU A 59 -1.17 3.16 -11.08
CA LEU A 59 -0.55 1.83 -11.16
C LEU A 59 0.82 1.77 -11.84
N GLN A 60 1.62 2.83 -11.76
CA GLN A 60 2.99 2.82 -12.24
C GLN A 60 3.94 3.20 -11.11
N CYS A 61 4.94 2.36 -10.88
CA CYS A 61 5.97 2.61 -9.89
C CYS A 61 7.34 2.37 -10.49
N ARG A 62 8.29 3.24 -10.15
CA ARG A 62 9.69 3.09 -10.53
C ARG A 62 10.57 3.26 -9.30
N LEU A 63 11.49 2.35 -9.10
CA LEU A 63 12.48 2.41 -8.03
C LEU A 63 13.86 2.56 -8.67
N ASP A 64 14.43 3.76 -8.53
CA ASP A 64 15.78 4.07 -8.97
C ASP A 64 16.69 4.19 -7.74
N GLY A 65 17.92 3.71 -7.82
CA GLY A 65 18.87 3.78 -6.70
C GLY A 65 20.32 3.88 -7.16
N GLU A 66 21.19 4.22 -6.22
CA GLU A 66 22.64 4.26 -6.47
C GLU A 66 23.17 2.90 -6.97
N GLY A 67 24.25 2.95 -7.75
CA GLY A 67 24.84 1.75 -8.36
C GLY A 67 24.06 1.20 -9.56
N GLY A 68 23.25 2.04 -10.24
CA GLY A 68 22.56 1.68 -11.47
C GLY A 68 21.29 0.84 -11.28
N LEU A 69 20.76 0.76 -10.06
CA LEU A 69 19.48 0.11 -9.82
C LEU A 69 18.36 0.91 -10.49
N SER A 70 17.62 0.28 -11.40
CA SER A 70 16.38 0.83 -11.95
C SER A 70 15.39 -0.31 -12.18
N LEU A 71 14.27 -0.23 -11.47
CA LEU A 71 13.20 -1.22 -11.51
C LEU A 71 11.89 -0.50 -11.84
N SER A 72 11.06 -1.10 -12.70
CA SER A 72 9.76 -0.54 -13.06
C SER A 72 8.66 -1.58 -12.89
N VAL A 73 7.48 -1.13 -12.45
CA VAL A 73 6.25 -1.92 -12.41
C VAL A 73 5.15 -1.06 -13.00
N LYS A 74 4.42 -1.60 -13.98
CA LYS A 74 3.29 -0.94 -14.62
C LYS A 74 2.12 -1.90 -14.68
N GLY A 75 0.98 -1.50 -14.10
CA GLY A 75 -0.25 -2.27 -14.09
C GLY A 75 -1.42 -1.57 -14.77
N THR A 76 -2.52 -2.31 -14.89
CA THR A 76 -3.85 -1.82 -15.29
C THR A 76 -4.89 -2.23 -14.25
N VAL A 77 -6.15 -1.81 -14.37
CA VAL A 77 -7.21 -2.25 -13.43
C VAL A 77 -7.40 -3.77 -13.46
N GLU A 78 -7.26 -4.38 -14.63
CA GLU A 78 -7.38 -5.82 -14.89
C GLU A 78 -6.12 -6.59 -14.47
N ASN A 79 -4.96 -5.94 -14.49
CA ASN A 79 -3.70 -6.53 -14.06
C ASN A 79 -2.83 -5.51 -13.29
N PRO A 80 -3.19 -5.21 -12.02
CA PRO A 80 -2.62 -4.07 -11.30
C PRO A 80 -1.18 -4.29 -10.83
N GLY A 81 -0.71 -5.53 -10.78
CA GLY A 81 0.66 -5.93 -10.43
C GLY A 81 1.50 -6.43 -11.59
N ALA A 82 1.19 -6.00 -12.83
CA ALA A 82 1.80 -6.56 -14.04
C ALA A 82 3.33 -6.31 -14.17
N VAL A 83 3.90 -6.93 -15.22
CA VAL A 83 5.33 -7.22 -15.47
C VAL A 83 6.28 -6.19 -14.87
N GLY A 84 7.12 -6.67 -13.96
CA GLY A 84 8.23 -5.90 -13.45
C GLY A 84 9.40 -5.95 -14.44
N GLU A 85 9.97 -4.80 -14.77
CA GLU A 85 11.20 -4.71 -15.56
C GLU A 85 12.40 -4.46 -14.63
N GLY A 86 13.56 -5.02 -15.00
CA GLY A 86 14.81 -4.92 -14.25
C GLY A 86 15.25 -6.26 -13.65
N THR A 87 16.30 -6.22 -12.83
CA THR A 87 16.89 -7.43 -12.23
C THR A 87 15.93 -8.06 -11.24
N ALA A 88 15.62 -9.35 -11.43
CA ALA A 88 14.83 -10.12 -10.50
C ALA A 88 15.48 -10.16 -9.11
N GLY A 89 14.67 -10.07 -8.05
CA GLY A 89 15.16 -10.10 -6.67
C GLY A 89 14.19 -9.48 -5.67
N PRO A 90 14.60 -9.37 -4.39
CA PRO A 90 13.74 -8.84 -3.33
C PRO A 90 13.25 -7.41 -3.58
N ALA A 91 14.07 -6.53 -4.15
CA ALA A 91 13.67 -5.16 -4.48
C ALA A 91 12.56 -5.11 -5.54
N LEU A 92 12.68 -5.90 -6.62
CA LEU A 92 11.64 -5.99 -7.65
C LEU A 92 10.36 -6.58 -7.07
N ARG A 93 10.46 -7.62 -6.23
CA ARG A 93 9.29 -8.22 -5.57
C ARG A 93 8.60 -7.25 -4.61
N LEU A 94 9.36 -6.45 -3.87
CA LEU A 94 8.84 -5.38 -3.01
C LEU A 94 8.05 -4.37 -3.85
N LEU A 95 8.61 -3.94 -5.00
CA LEU A 95 7.95 -3.00 -5.90
C LEU A 95 6.66 -3.60 -6.51
N GLN A 96 6.71 -4.84 -6.99
CA GLN A 96 5.56 -5.55 -7.58
C GLN A 96 4.39 -5.69 -6.60
N LEU A 97 4.67 -6.07 -5.36
CA LEU A 97 3.62 -6.26 -4.35
C LEU A 97 3.09 -4.94 -3.80
N SER A 98 3.93 -3.91 -3.67
CA SER A 98 3.52 -2.63 -3.09
C SER A 98 2.84 -1.70 -4.09
N CYS A 99 3.24 -1.71 -5.36
CA CYS A 99 2.77 -0.74 -6.35
C CYS A 99 1.24 -0.64 -6.47
N PRO A 100 0.47 -1.76 -6.52
CA PRO A 100 -0.99 -1.71 -6.57
C PRO A 100 -1.64 -1.01 -5.37
N PHE A 101 -0.97 -1.00 -4.21
CA PHE A 101 -1.49 -0.44 -2.96
C PHE A 101 -0.96 0.97 -2.68
N LEU A 102 0.05 1.42 -3.42
CA LEU A 102 0.62 2.77 -3.29
C LEU A 102 0.21 3.69 -4.45
N ALA A 103 0.07 3.15 -5.66
CA ALA A 103 -0.17 3.91 -6.89
C ALA A 103 -1.62 3.83 -7.41
N HIS A 104 -2.61 3.45 -6.60
CA HIS A 104 -4.00 3.24 -7.06
C HIS A 104 -4.90 4.48 -7.12
N ARG A 105 -4.38 5.67 -6.84
CA ARG A 105 -5.12 6.93 -7.03
C ARG A 105 -5.36 7.19 -8.52
N GLY A 106 -6.44 7.88 -8.86
CA GLY A 106 -6.76 8.27 -10.23
C GLY A 106 -7.46 7.17 -11.05
N ILE A 107 -7.62 5.97 -10.48
CA ILE A 107 -8.55 4.97 -11.00
C ILE A 107 -9.98 5.49 -10.79
N PRO A 108 -10.90 5.37 -11.77
CA PRO A 108 -12.30 5.75 -11.59
C PRO A 108 -12.90 5.14 -10.32
N ALA A 109 -13.71 5.90 -9.58
CA ALA A 109 -14.21 5.48 -8.27
C ALA A 109 -15.04 4.17 -8.32
N ALA A 110 -15.70 3.90 -9.44
CA ALA A 110 -16.42 2.65 -9.68
C ALA A 110 -15.49 1.43 -9.87
N GLU A 111 -14.28 1.64 -10.37
CA GLU A 111 -13.31 0.59 -10.72
C GLU A 111 -12.23 0.39 -9.63
N ALA A 112 -11.94 1.41 -8.84
CA ALA A 112 -10.87 1.39 -7.84
C ALA A 112 -11.00 0.26 -6.79
N PRO A 113 -12.19 -0.06 -6.24
CA PRO A 113 -12.34 -1.21 -5.35
C PRO A 113 -12.02 -2.54 -6.05
N GLN A 114 -12.40 -2.66 -7.33
CA GLN A 114 -12.12 -3.85 -8.13
C GLN A 114 -10.62 -3.98 -8.42
N ALA A 115 -9.91 -2.88 -8.73
CA ALA A 115 -8.45 -2.91 -8.92
C ALA A 115 -7.72 -3.44 -7.66
N LEU A 116 -8.12 -2.98 -6.47
CA LEU A 116 -7.56 -3.48 -5.20
C LEU A 116 -7.88 -4.96 -4.97
N ARG A 117 -9.11 -5.38 -5.29
CA ARG A 117 -9.52 -6.80 -5.24
C ARG A 117 -8.65 -7.65 -6.17
N THR A 118 -8.49 -7.23 -7.42
CA THR A 118 -7.66 -7.92 -8.42
C THR A 118 -6.19 -7.99 -7.97
N ALA A 119 -5.65 -6.93 -7.36
CA ALA A 119 -4.29 -6.93 -6.81
C ALA A 119 -4.11 -7.96 -5.69
N ALA A 120 -5.08 -8.05 -4.77
CA ALA A 120 -5.06 -9.03 -3.70
C ALA A 120 -5.17 -10.46 -4.24
N LEU A 121 -6.07 -10.70 -5.19
CA LEU A 121 -6.23 -12.00 -5.86
C LEU A 121 -4.98 -12.41 -6.65
N ALA A 122 -4.32 -11.48 -7.34
CA ALA A 122 -3.06 -11.75 -8.03
C ALA A 122 -1.93 -12.14 -7.06
N ALA A 123 -2.02 -11.72 -5.80
CA ALA A 123 -1.14 -12.17 -4.73
C ALA A 123 -1.63 -13.46 -4.03
N GLY A 124 -2.74 -14.05 -4.47
CA GLY A 124 -3.34 -15.27 -3.94
C GLY A 124 -4.33 -15.07 -2.78
N ALA A 125 -4.61 -13.83 -2.37
CA ALA A 125 -5.51 -13.54 -1.26
C ALA A 125 -6.97 -13.51 -1.74
N GLU A 126 -7.77 -14.51 -1.34
CA GLU A 126 -9.20 -14.62 -1.69
C GLU A 126 -10.08 -13.69 -0.85
N VAL A 127 -10.00 -12.39 -1.11
CA VAL A 127 -10.58 -11.35 -0.24
C VAL A 127 -12.10 -11.38 -0.07
N ASP A 128 -12.85 -12.15 -0.85
CA ASP A 128 -14.30 -12.31 -0.68
C ASP A 128 -14.68 -13.26 0.46
N ALA A 129 -13.71 -13.99 1.02
CA ALA A 129 -13.89 -14.80 2.21
C ALA A 129 -14.22 -13.93 3.45
N ALA A 130 -14.61 -14.58 4.55
CA ALA A 130 -14.98 -13.89 5.79
C ALA A 130 -13.86 -12.93 6.26
N ALA A 131 -14.23 -11.68 6.56
CA ALA A 131 -13.32 -10.70 7.12
C ALA A 131 -13.19 -10.90 8.65
N GLY A 132 -11.97 -10.83 9.15
CA GLY A 132 -11.65 -10.94 10.58
C GLY A 132 -11.05 -9.67 11.15
N LEU A 133 -10.87 -9.64 12.47
CA LEU A 133 -10.05 -8.66 13.16
C LEU A 133 -8.75 -9.30 13.65
N SER A 134 -7.65 -8.58 13.52
CA SER A 134 -6.36 -8.95 14.07
C SER A 134 -5.62 -7.72 14.60
N ARG A 135 -4.41 -7.94 15.10
CA ARG A 135 -3.49 -6.85 15.48
C ARG A 135 -2.23 -6.96 14.66
N PHE A 136 -1.76 -5.82 14.20
CA PHE A 136 -0.48 -5.70 13.53
C PHE A 136 0.34 -4.64 14.24
N GLY A 137 1.34 -5.10 15.00
CA GLY A 137 1.97 -4.28 16.03
C GLY A 137 0.96 -3.83 17.07
N ASP A 138 0.93 -2.54 17.32
CA ASP A 138 0.04 -1.87 18.26
C ASP A 138 -1.33 -1.50 17.66
N ARG A 139 -1.54 -1.66 16.35
CA ARG A 139 -2.75 -1.22 15.65
C ARG A 139 -3.70 -2.38 15.33
N VAL A 140 -5.00 -2.06 15.28
CA VAL A 140 -6.05 -3.01 14.90
C VAL A 140 -6.22 -3.03 13.38
N THR A 141 -6.34 -4.23 12.81
CA THR A 141 -6.51 -4.43 11.37
C THR A 141 -7.74 -5.28 11.07
N TYR A 142 -8.38 -4.99 9.94
CA TYR A 142 -9.24 -5.94 9.25
C TYR A 142 -8.37 -6.90 8.45
N VAL A 143 -8.76 -8.17 8.40
CA VAL A 143 -8.06 -9.23 7.64
C VAL A 143 -9.01 -9.85 6.64
N LEU A 144 -8.62 -9.87 5.37
CA LEU A 144 -9.38 -10.41 4.24
C LEU A 144 -8.62 -11.61 3.65
N GLY A 145 -9.33 -12.66 3.24
CA GLY A 145 -8.74 -13.83 2.56
C GLY A 145 -8.49 -15.04 3.45
N ALA A 146 -8.45 -14.88 4.77
CA ALA A 146 -8.30 -15.99 5.71
C ALA A 146 -8.86 -15.61 7.09
N ALA A 147 -9.08 -16.62 7.93
CA ALA A 147 -9.23 -16.38 9.36
C ALA A 147 -7.91 -15.78 9.89
N GLY A 148 -7.95 -14.55 10.41
CA GLY A 148 -6.77 -13.68 10.54
C GLY A 148 -5.62 -14.09 11.47
N ARG A 149 -5.56 -15.35 11.91
CA ARG A 149 -4.43 -15.96 12.63
C ARG A 149 -3.65 -16.96 11.78
N ASP A 150 -4.20 -17.44 10.67
CA ASP A 150 -3.49 -18.35 9.78
C ASP A 150 -2.64 -17.54 8.80
N LEU A 151 -1.34 -17.41 9.11
CA LEU A 151 -0.38 -16.73 8.23
C LEU A 151 0.11 -17.62 7.08
N SER A 152 -0.28 -18.90 7.03
CA SER A 152 0.07 -19.79 5.93
C SER A 152 -0.83 -19.59 4.70
N THR A 153 -2.00 -18.98 4.91
CA THR A 153 -2.94 -18.60 3.85
C THR A 153 -2.70 -17.15 3.43
N PRO A 154 -2.67 -16.84 2.11
CA PRO A 154 -2.55 -15.47 1.63
C PRO A 154 -3.71 -14.57 2.09
N GLN A 155 -3.39 -13.35 2.49
CA GLN A 155 -4.36 -12.45 3.11
C GLN A 155 -3.95 -10.99 2.99
N LEU A 156 -4.95 -10.11 2.84
CA LEU A 156 -4.79 -8.66 2.82
C LEU A 156 -5.26 -8.05 4.13
N TRP A 157 -4.44 -7.19 4.72
CA TRP A 157 -4.71 -6.54 5.99
C TRP A 157 -4.87 -5.04 5.76
N LEU A 158 -5.90 -4.46 6.37
CA LEU A 158 -6.21 -3.03 6.28
C LEU A 158 -6.27 -2.44 7.68
N TYR A 159 -5.63 -1.30 7.92
CA TYR A 159 -5.75 -0.60 9.20
C TYR A 159 -7.20 -0.18 9.46
N LYS A 160 -7.70 -0.44 10.67
CA LYS A 160 -9.11 -0.19 11.02
C LYS A 160 -9.47 1.30 11.06
N ASP A 161 -8.52 2.14 11.46
CA ASP A 161 -8.72 3.58 11.69
C ASP A 161 -8.77 4.41 10.40
N ASN A 162 -7.98 4.04 9.38
CA ASN A 162 -7.84 4.84 8.16
C ASN A 162 -8.00 4.04 6.86
N ALA A 163 -8.34 2.75 6.94
CA ALA A 163 -8.50 1.84 5.82
C ALA A 163 -7.27 1.72 4.89
N ALA A 164 -6.09 2.15 5.33
CA ALA A 164 -4.87 2.02 4.55
C ALA A 164 -4.40 0.55 4.52
N PRO A 165 -3.82 0.08 3.40
CA PRO A 165 -3.18 -1.23 3.35
C PRO A 165 -2.07 -1.34 4.40
N ALA A 166 -2.09 -2.40 5.19
CA ALA A 166 -1.16 -2.60 6.31
C ALA A 166 -0.16 -3.72 6.04
N ARG A 167 -0.65 -4.84 5.50
CA ARG A 167 0.13 -6.04 5.26
C ARG A 167 -0.50 -6.86 4.15
N LEU A 168 0.31 -7.50 3.34
CA LEU A 168 -0.11 -8.49 2.37
C LEU A 168 0.76 -9.73 2.54
N ILE A 169 0.14 -10.84 2.94
CA ILE A 169 0.77 -12.15 2.84
C ILE A 169 0.38 -12.71 1.48
N ALA A 170 1.36 -12.86 0.61
CA ALA A 170 1.17 -13.38 -0.73
C ALA A 170 1.46 -14.88 -0.79
N GLN A 171 0.91 -15.53 -1.82
CA GLN A 171 1.27 -16.89 -2.18
C GLN A 171 2.81 -17.01 -2.35
N GLY A 172 3.36 -18.13 -1.87
CA GLY A 172 4.80 -18.34 -1.79
C GLY A 172 5.47 -17.73 -0.55
N GLY A 173 4.69 -17.22 0.42
CA GLY A 173 5.19 -16.81 1.74
C GLY A 173 5.86 -15.44 1.80
N ALA A 174 5.75 -14.65 0.73
CA ALA A 174 6.17 -13.25 0.74
C ALA A 174 5.22 -12.43 1.63
N ASP A 175 5.79 -11.64 2.55
CA ASP A 175 5.05 -10.84 3.52
C ASP A 175 5.44 -9.37 3.35
N LEU A 176 4.60 -8.63 2.62
CA LEU A 176 4.73 -7.20 2.43
C LEU A 176 4.13 -6.48 3.64
N ARG A 177 4.85 -5.53 4.23
CA ARG A 177 4.40 -4.71 5.36
C ARG A 177 4.51 -3.24 5.02
N LEU A 178 3.42 -2.50 5.29
CA LEU A 178 3.28 -1.07 5.03
C LEU A 178 3.03 -0.37 6.37
N LEU A 179 4.07 0.30 6.85
CA LEU A 179 4.18 0.74 8.24
C LEU A 179 4.26 2.26 8.32
N GLN A 180 3.97 2.78 9.51
CA GLN A 180 4.21 4.18 9.86
C GLN A 180 3.52 5.18 8.91
N TYR A 181 2.26 4.92 8.55
CA TYR A 181 1.37 5.92 7.97
C TYR A 181 1.18 7.10 8.94
N GLY A 182 0.91 8.30 8.42
CA GLY A 182 0.81 9.53 9.22
C GLY A 182 2.15 10.22 9.50
N SER A 183 3.25 9.72 8.96
CA SER A 183 4.56 10.37 9.08
C SER A 183 4.68 11.59 8.15
N PRO A 184 5.14 12.75 8.63
CA PRO A 184 5.42 13.91 7.79
C PRO A 184 6.43 13.64 6.67
N ALA A 185 7.42 12.78 6.91
CA ALA A 185 8.42 12.39 5.90
C ALA A 185 7.79 11.71 4.67
N ALA A 186 6.63 11.07 4.85
CA ALA A 186 5.86 10.41 3.80
C ALA A 186 4.58 11.19 3.43
N ALA A 187 4.59 12.51 3.70
CA ALA A 187 3.47 13.43 3.54
C ALA A 187 2.17 12.96 4.21
N GLU A 188 2.30 12.21 5.31
CA GLU A 188 1.22 11.58 6.10
C GLU A 188 0.39 10.52 5.36
N TRP A 189 0.52 10.48 4.04
CA TRP A 189 -0.30 9.68 3.15
C TRP A 189 0.28 8.33 2.79
N PHE A 190 1.60 8.27 2.60
CA PHE A 190 2.28 7.05 2.22
C PHE A 190 2.84 6.37 3.47
N PRO A 191 3.08 5.05 3.45
CA PRO A 191 3.81 4.42 4.52
C PRO A 191 5.24 4.97 4.53
N ARG A 192 5.76 5.36 5.69
CA ARG A 192 7.18 5.73 5.82
C ARG A 192 8.09 4.53 5.61
N VAL A 193 7.63 3.32 5.93
CA VAL A 193 8.43 2.10 5.82
C VAL A 193 7.66 1.04 5.02
N ILE A 194 8.31 0.51 3.99
CA ILE A 194 7.83 -0.57 3.14
C ILE A 194 8.81 -1.73 3.31
N GLU A 195 8.35 -2.87 3.82
CA GLU A 195 9.20 -4.05 4.00
C GLU A 195 8.67 -5.23 3.21
N LEU A 196 9.60 -6.01 2.67
CA LEU A 196 9.35 -7.34 2.17
C LEU A 196 10.07 -8.33 3.07
N TRP A 197 9.29 -9.24 3.65
CA TRP A 197 9.79 -10.38 4.39
C TRP A 197 9.61 -11.66 3.57
N ALA A 198 10.58 -12.57 3.68
CA ALA A 198 10.51 -13.89 3.09
C ALA A 198 11.03 -14.89 4.12
N SER A 199 10.27 -15.96 4.38
CA SER A 199 10.63 -17.01 5.34
C SER A 199 10.99 -16.47 6.74
N GLY A 200 10.30 -15.42 7.19
CA GLY A 200 10.53 -14.79 8.49
C GLY A 200 11.78 -13.89 8.57
N GLN A 201 12.48 -13.64 7.45
CA GLN A 201 13.63 -12.75 7.39
C GLN A 201 13.32 -11.52 6.53
N LEU A 202 13.94 -10.38 6.87
CA LEU A 202 13.81 -9.15 6.09
C LEU A 202 14.59 -9.28 4.79
N ALA A 203 13.88 -9.31 3.65
CA ALA A 203 14.47 -9.48 2.33
C ALA A 203 14.77 -8.13 1.65
N ALA A 204 13.87 -7.15 1.80
CA ALA A 204 14.08 -5.78 1.35
C ALA A 204 13.31 -4.78 2.23
N ARG A 205 13.82 -3.56 2.33
CA ARG A 205 13.17 -2.46 3.04
C ARG A 205 13.44 -1.14 2.34
N PHE A 206 12.40 -0.36 2.11
CA PHE A 206 12.50 1.03 1.69
C PHE A 206 11.98 1.93 2.81
N GLU A 207 12.82 2.85 3.29
CA GLU A 207 12.46 3.84 4.31
C GLU A 207 12.48 5.25 3.71
N VAL A 208 11.31 5.89 3.72
CA VAL A 208 11.09 7.25 3.21
C VAL A 208 11.71 8.26 4.16
N LEU A 209 12.54 9.14 3.60
CA LEU A 209 13.11 10.30 4.29
C LEU A 209 12.40 11.59 3.86
N GLU A 210 11.92 11.66 2.63
CA GLU A 210 11.26 12.83 2.07
C GLU A 210 10.23 12.43 1.01
N ALA A 211 9.11 13.15 0.95
CA ALA A 211 8.11 13.03 -0.11
C ALA A 211 7.98 14.36 -0.86
N LYS A 212 8.02 14.30 -2.20
CA LYS A 212 7.81 15.44 -3.11
C LYS A 212 6.62 15.20 -4.01
N GLY A 213 5.95 16.29 -4.39
CA GLY A 213 4.81 16.25 -5.31
C GLY A 213 3.46 16.00 -4.62
N VAL A 214 3.41 15.82 -3.29
CA VAL A 214 2.15 15.70 -2.55
C VAL A 214 1.65 17.11 -2.24
N ARG A 215 0.65 17.60 -2.99
CA ARG A 215 -0.07 18.83 -2.64
C ARG A 215 -1.25 18.48 -1.74
N ALA A 216 -1.35 19.14 -0.59
CA ALA A 216 -2.57 19.11 0.22
C ALA A 216 -3.74 19.68 -0.59
N ALA A 217 -4.96 19.20 -0.33
CA ALA A 217 -6.16 19.64 -1.05
C ALA A 217 -6.65 21.05 -0.65
N THR A 218 -5.86 21.86 0.04
CA THR A 218 -6.26 23.18 0.53
C THR A 218 -5.12 24.21 0.45
N GLN A 219 -5.13 24.96 -0.65
CA GLN A 219 -4.82 26.39 -0.77
C GLN A 219 -5.32 26.83 -2.16
N GLU A 220 -6.64 26.75 -2.32
CA GLU A 220 -7.39 27.53 -3.33
C GLU A 220 -8.41 28.35 -2.53
N GLU A 221 -7.92 29.33 -1.77
CA GLU A 221 -8.69 30.44 -1.20
C GLU A 221 -7.63 31.49 -0.80
N GLU A 222 -7.83 32.74 -1.28
CA GLU A 222 -6.95 33.92 -1.16
C GLU A 222 -5.73 33.99 -2.09
N ASP A 223 -5.95 34.25 -3.38
CA ASP A 223 -5.10 35.20 -4.13
C ASP A 223 -5.86 35.86 -5.28
N ASP A 224 -7.12 36.22 -5.04
CA ASP A 224 -7.95 36.99 -5.99
C ASP A 224 -8.59 38.16 -5.25
N SER A 225 -7.75 39.05 -4.71
CA SER A 225 -8.06 40.47 -4.45
C SER A 225 -6.81 41.19 -3.94
N HIS A 226 -6.62 42.42 -4.42
CA HIS A 226 -5.53 43.39 -4.20
C HIS A 226 -4.41 43.30 -5.25
N GLU A 227 -4.22 44.26 -6.17
CA GLU A 227 -4.70 45.65 -6.39
C GLU A 227 -4.87 45.95 -7.89
#